data_AF-A0AAV4D1D3-F1
#
_entry.id   AF-A0AAV4D1D3-F1
#
_cell.length_a   1.000
_cell.length_b   1.000
_cell.length_c   1.000
_cell.angle_alpha   90.00
_cell.angle_beta   90.00
_cell.angle_gamma   90.00
#
_symmetry.space_group_name_H-M   'P 1'
#
loop_
_entity.id
_entity.type
_entity.pdbx_description
1 polymer ?
#
loop_
_entity_poly.entity_id
_entity_poly.type
_entity_poly.pdbx_seq_one_letter_code
_entity_poly.pdbx_strand_id
1 'polypeptide(L)'
;MTESLISSGRYDTRNDFTVVLQPFFKHTEPPVLPDDPSKVDMSFFSADCFHFNGKGQGAAALSLWNNMCEAVGEKQEDWHLDQPFHCLGSQDLGNHTYFQTKFNSQW
;
A
#
# COMPACT_ATOMS: atom_id res chain seq x y z
N MET A 1 -13.94 -7.90 -6.78
CA MET A 1 -15.07 -6.99 -6.48
C MET A 1 -14.62 -5.53 -6.45
N THR A 2 -13.68 -5.14 -5.57
CA THR A 2 -13.18 -3.75 -5.47
C THR A 2 -12.59 -3.22 -6.78
N GLU A 3 -11.71 -3.98 -7.43
CA GLU A 3 -11.13 -3.62 -8.73
C GLU A 3 -12.21 -3.37 -9.79
N SER A 4 -13.22 -4.24 -9.86
CA SER A 4 -14.35 -4.11 -10.78
C SER A 4 -15.18 -2.83 -10.54
N LEU A 5 -15.31 -2.39 -9.28
CA LEU A 5 -15.99 -1.13 -8.97
C LEU A 5 -15.18 0.08 -9.42
N ILE A 6 -13.86 0.03 -9.27
CA ILE A 6 -12.95 1.11 -9.70
C ILE A 6 -12.92 1.19 -11.22
N SER A 7 -12.82 0.06 -11.92
CA SER A 7 -12.76 0.01 -13.39
C SER A 7 -14.10 0.31 -14.08
N SER A 8 -15.23 0.25 -13.35
CA SER A 8 -16.56 0.55 -13.90
C SER A 8 -16.76 2.01 -14.34
N GLY A 9 -15.86 2.91 -13.95
CA GLY A 9 -15.97 4.34 -14.23
C GLY A 9 -17.02 5.08 -13.39
N ARG A 10 -17.72 4.41 -12.47
CA ARG A 10 -18.79 5.02 -11.66
C ARG A 10 -18.35 6.22 -10.82
N TYR A 11 -17.05 6.35 -10.56
CA TYR A 11 -16.47 7.42 -9.75
C TYR A 11 -15.87 8.56 -10.60
N ASP A 12 -15.75 8.39 -11.92
CA ASP A 12 -15.19 9.37 -12.86
C ASP A 12 -16.23 10.46 -13.21
N THR A 13 -16.84 11.08 -12.19
CA THR A 13 -17.92 12.07 -12.34
C THR A 13 -17.41 13.51 -12.41
N ARG A 14 -16.16 13.75 -12.01
CA ARG A 14 -15.49 15.05 -12.00
C ARG A 14 -14.04 14.88 -12.42
N ASN A 15 -13.43 15.93 -12.95
CA ASN A 15 -12.04 15.94 -13.39
C ASN A 15 -11.02 16.22 -12.26
N ASP A 16 -11.49 16.62 -11.07
CA ASP A 16 -10.69 16.95 -9.89
C ASP A 16 -10.66 15.81 -8.85
N PHE A 17 -11.17 14.63 -9.21
CA PHE A 17 -11.27 13.47 -8.33
C PHE A 17 -10.97 12.17 -9.07
N THR A 18 -10.31 11.25 -8.40
CA THR A 18 -10.03 9.91 -8.93
C THR A 18 -9.95 8.90 -7.80
N VAL A 19 -10.25 7.64 -8.11
CA VAL A 19 -10.14 6.52 -7.17
C VAL A 19 -9.00 5.63 -7.62
N VAL A 20 -8.10 5.35 -6.69
CA VAL A 20 -6.91 4.53 -6.91
C VAL A 20 -6.87 3.45 -5.84
N LEU A 21 -6.75 2.19 -6.26
CA LEU A 21 -6.56 1.08 -5.34
C LEU A 21 -5.13 1.11 -4.78
N GLN A 22 -4.99 0.81 -3.49
CA GLN A 22 -3.69 0.60 -2.84
C GLN A 22 -3.66 -0.87 -2.40
N PRO A 23 -3.21 -1.79 -3.27
CA PRO A 23 -3.43 -3.22 -3.11
C PRO A 23 -2.48 -3.91 -2.12
N PHE A 24 -1.71 -3.20 -1.29
CA PHE A 24 -0.70 -3.78 -0.40
C PHE A 24 -1.20 -4.82 0.62
N PHE A 25 -2.51 -5.12 0.70
CA PHE A 25 -3.08 -6.22 1.48
C PHE A 25 -3.63 -7.38 0.63
N LYS A 26 -3.52 -7.32 -0.69
CA LYS A 26 -4.18 -8.28 -1.61
C LYS A 26 -3.61 -9.69 -1.48
N HIS A 27 -2.30 -9.80 -1.31
CA HIS A 27 -1.58 -11.08 -1.19
C HIS A 27 -0.86 -11.22 0.17
N THR A 28 -1.14 -10.31 1.10
CA THR A 28 -0.49 -10.27 2.41
C THR A 28 -0.92 -11.40 3.32
N GLU A 29 0.08 -12.08 3.87
CA GLU A 29 -0.05 -12.98 5.01
C GLU A 29 0.31 -12.26 6.32
N PRO A 30 -0.15 -12.76 7.49
CA PRO A 30 0.24 -12.20 8.78
C PRO A 30 1.76 -12.15 8.95
N PRO A 31 2.30 -11.10 9.62
CA PRO A 31 3.73 -11.02 9.91
C PRO A 31 4.15 -12.22 10.75
N VAL A 32 5.33 -12.77 10.48
CA VAL A 32 5.88 -13.94 11.20
C VAL A 32 7.14 -13.59 11.97
N LEU A 33 7.49 -14.39 12.97
CA LEU A 33 8.71 -14.19 13.75
C LEU A 33 9.96 -14.44 12.88
N PRO A 34 11.02 -13.61 13.00
CA PRO A 34 12.25 -13.79 12.21
C PRO A 34 12.96 -15.13 12.45
N ASP A 35 12.84 -15.70 13.65
CA ASP A 35 13.46 -16.96 14.07
C ASP A 35 12.55 -18.19 13.86
N ASP A 36 11.25 -17.98 13.65
CA ASP A 36 10.27 -19.04 13.44
C ASP A 36 9.14 -18.59 12.49
N PRO A 37 9.31 -18.77 11.16
CA PRO A 37 8.31 -18.40 10.16
C PRO A 37 6.97 -19.13 10.28
N SER A 38 6.86 -20.17 11.12
CA SER A 38 5.60 -20.87 11.38
C SER A 38 4.70 -20.15 12.39
N LYS A 39 5.22 -19.13 13.08
CA LYS A 39 4.51 -18.38 14.12
C LYS A 39 4.28 -16.94 13.70
N VAL A 40 3.04 -16.50 13.87
CA VAL A 40 2.66 -15.08 13.72
C VAL A 40 3.38 -14.23 14.77
N ASP A 41 3.98 -13.13 14.34
CA ASP A 41 4.54 -12.11 15.23
C ASP A 41 3.39 -11.28 15.82
N MET A 42 2.94 -11.73 17.01
CA MET A 42 1.88 -11.06 17.76
C MET A 42 2.23 -9.63 18.20
N SER A 43 3.50 -9.20 18.11
CA SER A 43 3.89 -7.83 18.45
C SER A 43 3.33 -6.76 17.51
N PHE A 44 2.76 -7.15 16.35
CA PHE A 44 2.05 -6.24 15.44
C PHE A 44 0.56 -6.03 15.83
N PHE A 45 0.02 -6.84 16.73
CA PHE A 45 -1.40 -6.87 17.07
C PHE A 45 -1.68 -6.29 18.46
N SER A 46 -2.93 -5.87 18.65
CA SER A 46 -3.44 -5.29 19.89
C SER A 46 -3.74 -6.38 20.92
N ALA A 47 -4.19 -5.98 22.11
CA ALA A 47 -4.49 -6.91 23.21
C ALA A 47 -5.60 -7.94 22.88
N ASP A 48 -6.43 -7.67 21.88
CA ASP A 48 -7.45 -8.61 21.37
C ASP A 48 -6.91 -9.61 20.35
N CYS A 49 -5.61 -9.57 20.03
CA CYS A 49 -4.94 -10.45 19.09
C CYS A 49 -5.49 -10.37 17.64
N PHE A 50 -6.22 -9.29 17.30
CA PHE A 50 -6.86 -9.15 15.98
C PHE A 50 -6.59 -7.79 15.34
N HIS A 51 -6.85 -6.69 16.03
CA HIS A 51 -6.57 -5.36 15.48
C HIS A 51 -5.06 -5.09 15.47
N PHE A 52 -4.56 -4.36 14.48
CA PHE A 52 -3.18 -3.87 14.55
C PHE A 52 -2.99 -2.87 15.69
N ASN A 53 -1.89 -3.03 16.42
CA ASN A 53 -1.44 -2.02 17.38
C ASN A 53 -0.66 -0.90 16.67
N GLY A 54 0.02 -0.03 17.43
CA GLY A 54 0.84 1.05 16.85
C GLY A 54 1.94 0.58 15.88
N LYS A 55 2.59 -0.56 16.14
CA LYS A 55 3.60 -1.16 15.25
C LYS A 55 2.95 -1.59 13.92
N GLY A 56 1.84 -2.33 13.98
CA GLY A 56 1.11 -2.75 12.79
C GLY A 56 0.53 -1.60 11.99
N GLN A 57 -0.09 -0.61 12.65
CA GLN A 57 -0.59 0.57 11.96
C GLN A 57 0.54 1.38 11.31
N GLY A 58 1.69 1.52 11.98
CA GLY A 58 2.86 2.22 11.43
C GLY A 58 3.41 1.54 10.18
N ALA A 59 3.58 0.22 10.22
CA ALA A 59 4.03 -0.53 9.04
C ALA A 59 2.99 -0.52 7.91
N ALA A 60 1.68 -0.58 8.20
CA ALA A 60 0.64 -0.48 7.18
C ALA A 60 0.60 0.92 6.54
N ALA A 61 0.81 1.98 7.34
CA ALA A 61 0.90 3.35 6.85
C ALA A 61 2.10 3.57 5.93
N LEU A 62 3.24 2.95 6.24
CA LEU A 62 4.43 2.95 5.38
C LEU A 62 4.14 2.27 4.03
N SER A 63 3.52 1.09 4.03
CA SER A 63 3.12 0.43 2.79
C SER A 63 2.17 1.28 1.98
N LEU A 64 1.13 1.85 2.60
CA LEU A 64 0.23 2.79 1.94
C LEU A 64 0.97 3.97 1.31
N TRP A 65 1.91 4.58 2.03
CA TRP A 65 2.72 5.68 1.53
C TRP A 65 3.50 5.29 0.28
N ASN A 66 4.23 4.18 0.33
CA ASN A 66 5.01 3.69 -0.80
C ASN A 66 4.12 3.38 -2.01
N ASN A 67 2.97 2.74 -1.77
CA ASN A 67 1.95 2.45 -2.78
C ASN A 67 1.40 3.72 -3.43
N MET A 68 1.21 4.82 -2.68
CA MET A 68 0.81 6.12 -3.26
C MET A 68 1.90 6.73 -4.15
N CYS A 69 3.17 6.36 -3.98
CA CYS A 69 4.30 6.80 -4.80
C CYS A 69 4.55 5.93 -6.04
N GLU A 70 3.92 4.74 -6.12
CA GLU A 70 4.09 3.76 -7.21
C GLU A 70 3.04 3.95 -8.29
N ALA A 71 3.43 3.83 -9.57
CA ALA A 71 2.51 3.99 -10.70
C ALA A 71 1.34 3.00 -10.61
N VAL A 72 0.13 3.41 -11.02
CA VAL A 72 -1.00 2.51 -11.20
C VAL A 72 -0.62 1.37 -12.15
N GLY A 73 -0.73 0.12 -11.69
CA GLY A 73 -0.28 -1.08 -12.41
C GLY A 73 1.00 -1.70 -11.81
N GLU A 74 1.81 -0.89 -11.14
CA GLU A 74 3.12 -1.27 -10.55
C GLU A 74 3.10 -1.20 -9.02
N LYS A 75 1.92 -1.08 -8.41
CA LYS A 75 1.78 -0.96 -6.96
C LYS A 75 2.06 -2.31 -6.29
N GLN A 76 2.79 -2.29 -5.18
CA GLN A 76 2.98 -3.49 -4.36
C GLN A 76 1.63 -4.06 -3.91
N GLU A 77 1.46 -5.37 -4.02
CA GLU A 77 0.24 -6.08 -3.64
C GLU A 77 0.37 -6.78 -2.26
N ASP A 78 1.51 -6.58 -1.61
CA ASP A 78 1.95 -7.22 -0.36
C ASP A 78 2.46 -6.21 0.67
N TRP A 79 2.33 -6.58 1.94
CA TRP A 79 2.76 -5.77 3.07
C TRP A 79 4.23 -6.04 3.41
N HIS A 80 5.14 -5.26 2.83
CA HIS A 80 6.56 -5.33 3.19
C HIS A 80 6.84 -4.55 4.49
N LEU A 81 7.24 -5.27 5.54
CA LEU A 81 7.37 -4.75 6.91
C LEU A 81 8.64 -3.93 7.16
N ASP A 82 9.72 -4.22 6.42
CA ASP A 82 11.05 -3.64 6.62
C ASP A 82 11.55 -2.87 5.38
N GLN A 83 10.63 -2.22 4.67
CA GLN A 83 10.97 -1.44 3.48
C GLN A 83 11.36 0.02 3.83
N PRO A 84 12.23 0.67 3.05
CA PRO A 84 12.49 2.10 3.19
C PRO A 84 11.28 2.94 2.72
N PHE A 85 11.22 4.19 3.16
CA PHE A 85 10.27 5.15 2.60
C PHE A 85 10.63 5.50 1.15
N HIS A 86 9.61 5.52 0.30
CA HIS A 86 9.68 6.14 -1.01
C HIS A 86 9.70 7.66 -0.86
N CYS A 87 10.79 8.27 -1.30
CA CYS A 87 10.97 9.71 -1.31
C CYS A 87 10.61 10.27 -2.69
N LEU A 88 9.47 10.95 -2.79
CA LEU A 88 9.09 11.65 -4.02
C LEU A 88 10.17 12.65 -4.43
N GLY A 89 10.48 12.71 -5.72
CA GLY A 89 11.57 13.52 -6.28
C GLY A 89 12.97 12.91 -6.11
N SER A 90 13.09 11.68 -5.60
CA SER A 90 14.36 10.95 -5.70
C SER A 90 14.59 10.43 -7.13
N GLN A 91 15.85 10.18 -7.48
CA GLN A 91 16.20 9.54 -8.76
C GLN A 91 15.58 8.13 -8.87
N ASP A 92 15.50 7.41 -7.75
CA ASP A 92 15.00 6.03 -7.70
C ASP A 92 13.53 5.90 -8.13
N LEU A 93 12.75 6.98 -7.98
CA LEU A 93 11.35 7.06 -8.40
C LEU A 93 11.18 7.93 -9.65
N GLY A 94 12.18 8.01 -10.53
CA GLY A 94 12.05 8.69 -11.82
C GLY A 94 11.85 10.21 -11.72
N ASN A 95 12.21 10.82 -10.59
CA ASN A 95 12.07 12.26 -10.32
C ASN A 95 10.60 12.75 -10.27
N HIS A 96 9.64 11.87 -9.99
CA HIS A 96 8.24 12.27 -9.79
C HIS A 96 8.02 12.90 -8.43
N THR A 97 7.40 14.08 -8.41
CA THR A 97 7.18 14.86 -7.20
C THR A 97 5.77 14.74 -6.63
N TYR A 98 4.91 13.93 -7.24
CA TYR A 98 3.50 13.78 -6.87
C TYR A 98 3.12 12.32 -6.63
N PHE A 99 2.06 12.12 -5.84
CA PHE A 99 1.42 10.82 -5.75
C PHE A 99 0.89 10.36 -7.12
N GLN A 100 0.92 9.05 -7.29
CA GLN A 100 0.60 8.34 -8.51
C GLN A 100 -0.90 8.02 -8.54
N THR A 101 -1.53 8.50 -9.60
CA THR A 101 -2.96 8.52 -9.85
C THR A 101 -3.27 7.92 -11.21
N LYS A 102 -4.55 7.65 -11.48
CA LYS A 102 -5.02 7.18 -12.79
C LYS A 102 -4.53 8.06 -13.97
N PHE A 103 -4.29 9.35 -13.75
CA PHE A 103 -3.99 10.32 -14.82
C PHE A 103 -2.50 10.63 -15.00
N ASN A 104 -1.65 10.37 -14.01
CA ASN A 104 -0.20 10.65 -14.08
C ASN A 104 0.67 9.38 -13.95
N SER A 105 0.05 8.19 -13.94
CA SER A 105 0.74 6.89 -13.92
C SER A 105 0.78 6.19 -15.29
N GLN A 106 0.21 6.78 -16.34
CA GLN A 106 0.24 6.22 -17.70
C GLN A 106 1.51 6.74 -18.40
N TRP A 107 2.37 5.81 -18.83
CA TRP A 107 3.61 6.09 -19.57
C TRP A 107 3.45 5.79 -21.06
#